data_AF-S5IKH2-F1
#
_entry.id   AF-S5IKH2-F1
#
_cell.length_a   1.000
_cell.length_b   1.000
_cell.length_c   1.000
_cell.angle_alpha   90.00
_cell.angle_beta   90.00
_cell.angle_gamma   90.00
#
_symmetry.space_group_name_H-M   'P 1'
#
loop_
_entity.id
_entity.type
_entity.pdbx_description
1 polymer ?
#
loop_
_entity_poly.entity_id
_entity_poly.type
_entity_poly.pdbx_seq_one_letter_code
_entity_poly.pdbx_strand_id
1 'polypeptide(L)'
;MNLKDIANLLNDEKTLYTQQGGQDIAVNEGVYIMEKNNTIYTGKLPNNNLDDLIRESSEPQQLIDVNEVAERLGVTRQNVTMHVKNKNFKFVPKPLFYYENKSYTKYFWVAEQFE
;
A
#
# COMPACT_ATOMS: atom_id res chain seq x y z
N MET A 1 -5.06 2.18 -5.65
CA MET A 1 -6.18 1.91 -4.71
C MET A 1 -5.92 2.66 -3.41
N ASN A 2 -6.92 3.08 -2.62
CA ASN A 2 -6.67 3.78 -1.34
C ASN A 2 -6.73 2.83 -0.11
N LEU A 3 -6.22 3.19 1.07
CA LEU A 3 -6.28 2.28 2.24
C LEU A 3 -7.68 1.97 2.73
N LYS A 4 -8.64 2.88 2.53
CA LYS A 4 -10.02 2.63 2.89
C LYS A 4 -10.57 1.54 1.98
N ASP A 5 -10.22 1.54 0.70
CA ASP A 5 -10.56 0.47 -0.24
C ASP A 5 -9.82 -0.83 0.14
N ILE A 6 -8.55 -0.76 0.56
CA ILE A 6 -7.77 -1.92 1.05
C ILE A 6 -8.40 -2.47 2.33
N ALA A 7 -8.75 -1.63 3.29
CA ALA A 7 -9.39 -2.03 4.53
C ALA A 7 -10.79 -2.57 4.26
N ASN A 8 -11.55 -1.94 3.36
CA ASN A 8 -12.85 -2.45 2.94
C ASN A 8 -12.69 -3.84 2.32
N LEU A 9 -11.72 -4.01 1.41
CA LEU A 9 -11.39 -5.32 0.84
C LEU A 9 -11.04 -6.30 1.96
N LEU A 10 -10.11 -5.99 2.85
CA LEU A 10 -9.71 -6.89 3.94
C LEU A 10 -10.78 -7.11 5.03
N ASN A 11 -11.92 -6.43 5.01
CA ASN A 11 -13.02 -6.64 5.97
C ASN A 11 -14.34 -7.01 5.29
N ASP A 12 -14.36 -7.17 3.98
CA ASP A 12 -15.54 -7.57 3.22
C ASP A 12 -15.72 -9.09 3.30
N GLU A 13 -16.94 -9.54 3.58
CA GLU A 13 -17.27 -10.97 3.76
C GLU A 13 -17.02 -11.80 2.50
N LYS A 14 -16.98 -11.17 1.33
CA LYS A 14 -16.72 -11.85 0.04
C LYS A 14 -15.24 -11.92 -0.28
N THR A 15 -14.37 -11.37 0.55
CA THR A 15 -12.93 -11.39 0.32
C THR A 15 -12.40 -12.80 0.47
N LEU A 16 -11.79 -13.27 -0.60
CA LEU A 16 -11.08 -14.53 -0.63
C LEU A 16 -9.66 -14.30 -0.11
N TYR A 17 -9.30 -15.02 0.95
CA TYR A 17 -7.93 -15.11 1.43
C TYR A 17 -7.34 -16.41 0.91
N THR A 18 -6.21 -16.32 0.21
CA THR A 18 -5.53 -17.47 -0.37
C THR A 18 -4.02 -17.29 -0.28
N GLN A 19 -3.30 -18.39 -0.51
CA GLN A 19 -1.85 -18.38 -0.58
C GLN A 19 -1.40 -18.96 -1.91
N GLN A 20 -0.44 -18.31 -2.55
CA GLN A 20 0.11 -18.79 -3.81
C GLN A 20 1.57 -18.38 -3.95
N GLY A 21 2.42 -19.32 -4.38
CA GLY A 21 3.86 -19.09 -4.45
C GLY A 21 4.50 -18.68 -3.11
N GLY A 22 3.87 -19.02 -1.98
CA GLY A 22 4.30 -18.63 -0.63
C GLY A 22 3.96 -17.18 -0.24
N GLN A 23 3.09 -16.51 -0.99
CA GLN A 23 2.62 -15.15 -0.70
C GLN A 23 1.16 -15.18 -0.28
N ASP A 24 0.83 -14.42 0.76
CA ASP A 24 -0.54 -14.26 1.23
C ASP A 24 -1.24 -13.20 0.37
N ILE A 25 -2.39 -13.57 -0.17
CA ILE A 25 -3.14 -12.76 -1.15
C ILE A 25 -4.59 -12.66 -0.68
N ALA A 26 -5.10 -11.43 -0.61
CA ALA A 26 -6.51 -11.13 -0.42
C ALA A 26 -7.09 -10.61 -1.74
N VAL A 27 -8.22 -11.16 -2.17
CA VAL A 27 -8.86 -10.83 -3.46
C VAL A 27 -10.34 -10.52 -3.23
N ASN A 28 -10.82 -9.44 -3.84
CA ASN A 28 -12.24 -9.13 -3.93
C ASN A 28 -12.53 -8.34 -5.21
N GLU A 29 -13.60 -8.69 -5.92
CA GLU A 29 -14.10 -7.97 -7.12
C GLU A 29 -13.01 -7.59 -8.15
N GLY A 30 -12.08 -8.52 -8.42
CA GLY A 30 -11.01 -8.31 -9.40
C GLY A 30 -9.90 -7.36 -8.92
N VAL A 31 -9.81 -7.12 -7.62
CA VAL A 31 -8.76 -6.35 -6.95
C VAL A 31 -8.03 -7.27 -5.98
N TYR A 32 -6.72 -7.10 -5.85
CA TYR A 32 -5.91 -7.88 -4.92
C TYR A 32 -5.03 -7.01 -4.02
N ILE A 33 -4.70 -7.59 -2.87
CA ILE A 33 -3.66 -7.16 -1.95
C ILE A 33 -2.75 -8.36 -1.73
N MET A 34 -1.46 -8.14 -1.83
CA MET A 34 -0.45 -9.19 -1.67
C MET A 34 0.68 -8.68 -0.81
N GLU A 35 1.12 -9.49 0.14
CA GLU A 35 2.34 -9.23 0.89
C GLU A 35 3.50 -10.02 0.29
N LYS A 36 4.56 -9.30 -0.10
CA LYS A 36 5.79 -9.91 -0.63
C LYS A 36 6.98 -9.11 -0.12
N ASN A 37 8.00 -9.80 0.39
CA ASN A 37 9.23 -9.19 0.90
C ASN A 37 8.98 -8.04 1.91
N ASN A 38 8.02 -8.22 2.81
CA ASN A 38 7.67 -7.22 3.83
C ASN A 38 7.09 -5.91 3.24
N THR A 39 6.53 -6.00 2.02
CA THR A 39 5.91 -4.89 1.30
C THR A 39 4.52 -5.26 0.83
N ILE A 40 3.61 -4.29 0.89
CA ILE A 40 2.22 -4.47 0.45
C ILE A 40 2.10 -3.99 -0.99
N TYR A 41 1.61 -4.89 -1.82
CA TYR A 41 1.34 -4.69 -3.23
C TYR A 41 -0.15 -4.69 -3.47
N THR A 42 -0.61 -3.77 -4.33
CA THR A 42 -2.03 -3.70 -4.67
C THR A 42 -2.24 -3.45 -6.15
N GLY A 43 -3.31 -4.03 -6.70
CA GLY A 43 -3.60 -3.88 -8.11
C GLY A 43 -4.96 -4.46 -8.49
N LYS A 44 -5.28 -4.35 -9.78
CA LYS A 44 -6.40 -5.07 -10.38
C LYS A 44 -5.87 -6.37 -10.97
N LEU A 45 -6.66 -7.42 -10.83
CA LEU A 45 -6.41 -8.67 -11.51
C LEU A 45 -6.66 -8.47 -13.02
N PRO A 46 -5.70 -8.80 -13.89
CA PRO A 46 -5.90 -8.74 -15.34
C PRO A 46 -6.91 -9.80 -15.82
N ASN A 47 -7.00 -10.93 -15.11
CA ASN A 47 -7.93 -12.02 -15.33
C ASN A 47 -8.20 -12.76 -13.99
N ASN A 48 -9.10 -13.74 -13.98
CA ASN A 48 -9.39 -14.51 -12.76
C ASN A 48 -8.30 -15.57 -12.42
N ASN A 49 -7.12 -15.50 -13.04
CA ASN A 49 -6.02 -16.44 -12.83
C ASN A 49 -4.94 -15.81 -11.95
N LEU A 50 -4.85 -16.29 -10.72
CA LEU A 50 -3.86 -15.80 -9.76
C LEU A 50 -2.42 -16.28 -10.07
N ASP A 51 -2.24 -17.32 -10.89
CA ASP A 51 -0.89 -17.72 -11.35
C ASP A 51 -0.22 -16.62 -12.18
N ASP A 52 -1.03 -15.84 -12.91
CA ASP A 52 -0.54 -14.73 -13.72
C ASP A 52 -0.10 -13.56 -12.84
N LEU A 53 -0.64 -13.42 -11.62
CA LEU A 53 -0.21 -12.43 -10.64
C LEU A 53 1.27 -12.56 -10.26
N ILE A 54 1.73 -13.80 -10.10
CA ILE A 54 3.10 -14.10 -9.66
C ILE A 54 4.06 -14.09 -10.85
N ARG A 55 3.54 -14.36 -12.05
CA ARG A 55 4.32 -14.48 -13.30
C ARG A 55 4.43 -13.18 -14.08
N GLU A 56 3.43 -12.30 -14.02
CA GLU A 56 3.44 -11.04 -14.75
C GLU A 56 4.42 -10.04 -14.15
N SER A 57 5.19 -9.39 -15.03
CA SER A 57 6.05 -8.24 -14.72
C SER A 57 5.25 -6.93 -14.61
N SER A 58 3.92 -6.99 -14.49
CA SER A 58 3.13 -5.80 -14.24
C SER A 58 3.50 -5.34 -12.84
N GLU A 59 4.31 -4.28 -12.71
CA GLU A 59 4.80 -3.81 -11.42
C GLU A 59 3.59 -3.42 -10.55
N PRO A 60 3.19 -4.25 -9.57
CA PRO A 60 2.18 -3.83 -8.63
C PRO A 60 2.64 -2.56 -7.94
N GLN A 61 1.70 -1.70 -7.60
CA GLN A 61 2.04 -0.45 -6.94
C GLN A 61 2.58 -0.74 -5.54
N GLN A 62 3.87 -0.45 -5.34
CA GLN A 62 4.54 -0.62 -4.05
C GLN A 62 4.03 0.44 -3.08
N LEU A 63 3.42 0.03 -1.97
CA LEU A 63 3.01 0.96 -0.92
C LEU A 63 4.05 1.02 0.19
N ILE A 64 4.54 2.24 0.47
CA ILE A 64 5.52 2.51 1.51
C ILE A 64 4.89 3.34 2.63
N ASP A 65 5.27 3.04 3.88
CA ASP A 65 4.77 3.74 5.05
C ASP A 65 5.70 4.90 5.46
N VAL A 66 5.34 5.59 6.55
CA VAL A 66 6.09 6.73 7.05
C VAL A 66 7.53 6.39 7.49
N ASN A 67 7.82 5.13 7.85
CA ASN A 67 9.17 4.73 8.23
C ASN A 67 10.05 4.63 6.99
N GLU A 68 9.57 3.95 5.94
CA GLU A 68 10.33 3.83 4.70
C GLU A 68 10.49 5.18 3.98
N VAL A 69 9.48 6.06 4.04
CA VAL A 69 9.63 7.46 3.58
C VAL A 69 10.69 8.21 4.37
N ALA A 70 10.74 8.02 5.69
CA ALA A 70 11.75 8.66 6.54
C ALA A 70 13.16 8.18 6.19
N GLU A 71 13.33 6.89 5.91
CA GLU A 71 14.59 6.30 5.44
C GLU A 71 15.01 6.86 4.09
N ARG A 72 14.11 6.90 3.10
CA ARG A 72 14.39 7.44 1.75
C ARG A 72 14.78 8.92 1.77
N LEU A 73 14.17 9.70 2.66
CA LEU A 73 14.45 11.13 2.81
C LEU A 73 15.60 11.43 3.79
N GLY A 74 16.15 10.44 4.50
CA GLY A 74 17.19 10.64 5.51
C GLY A 74 16.74 11.50 6.70
N VAL A 75 15.46 11.42 7.09
CA VAL A 75 14.88 12.19 8.21
C VAL A 75 14.19 11.29 9.22
N THR A 76 13.65 11.87 10.29
CA THR A 76 12.87 11.12 11.28
C THR A 76 11.42 10.96 10.84
N ARG A 77 10.77 9.89 11.30
CA ARG A 77 9.32 9.69 11.14
C ARG A 77 8.49 10.90 11.61
N GLN A 78 8.90 11.52 12.71
CA GLN A 78 8.23 12.70 13.26
C GLN A 78 8.32 13.89 12.29
N ASN A 79 9.47 14.07 11.65
CA ASN A 79 9.67 15.11 10.65
C ASN A 79 8.73 14.88 9.45
N VAL A 80 8.69 13.68 8.88
CA VAL A 80 7.75 13.33 7.79
C VAL A 80 6.31 13.63 8.20
N THR A 81 5.90 13.13 9.37
CA THR A 81 4.53 13.32 9.89
C THR A 81 4.17 14.80 10.04
N MET A 82 5.11 15.62 10.55
CA MET A 82 4.93 17.07 10.68
C MET A 82 4.72 17.74 9.32
N HIS A 83 5.56 17.41 8.33
CA HIS A 83 5.45 17.98 6.98
C HIS A 83 4.11 17.62 6.32
N VAL A 84 3.66 16.37 6.47
CA VAL A 84 2.37 15.92 5.94
C VAL A 84 1.21 16.66 6.61
N LYS A 85 1.21 16.78 7.95
CA LYS A 85 0.16 17.50 8.71
C LYS A 85 0.09 18.98 8.33
N ASN A 86 1.24 19.60 8.10
CA ASN A 86 1.35 21.00 7.68
C ASN A 86 1.13 21.19 6.17
N LYS A 87 0.78 20.12 5.43
CA LYS A 87 0.58 20.13 3.97
C LYS A 87 1.79 20.66 3.19
N ASN A 88 2.99 20.48 3.73
CA ASN A 88 4.24 20.89 3.09
C ASN A 88 4.67 19.84 2.06
N PHE A 89 3.94 19.79 0.95
CA PHE A 89 4.14 18.75 -0.08
C PHE A 89 5.32 18.99 -1.02
N LYS A 90 6.04 20.09 -0.83
CA LYS A 90 7.33 20.34 -1.50
C LYS A 90 8.46 19.50 -0.89
N PHE A 91 8.33 19.13 0.38
CA PHE A 91 9.36 18.37 1.11
C PHE A 91 9.05 16.87 1.16
N VAL A 92 7.80 16.51 1.47
CA VAL A 92 7.31 15.14 1.38
C VAL A 92 6.18 15.13 0.36
N PRO A 93 6.21 14.28 -0.68
CA PRO A 93 5.09 14.12 -1.60
C PRO A 93 3.76 13.95 -0.85
N LYS A 94 2.66 14.37 -1.48
CA LYS A 94 1.35 14.13 -0.89
C LYS A 94 1.13 12.62 -0.76
N PRO A 95 0.79 12.11 0.44
CA PRO A 95 0.48 10.69 0.60
C PRO A 95 -0.67 10.32 -0.33
N LEU A 96 -0.57 9.13 -0.92
CA LEU A 96 -1.65 8.59 -1.74
C LEU A 96 -2.94 8.52 -0.93
N PHE A 97 -2.83 8.13 0.34
CA PHE A 97 -3.93 8.14 1.31
C PHE A 97 -3.42 8.08 2.75
N TYR A 98 -4.35 8.16 3.70
CA TYR A 98 -4.11 7.93 5.11
C TYR A 98 -5.23 7.08 5.71
N TYR A 99 -4.87 6.27 6.69
CA TYR A 99 -5.81 5.57 7.56
C TYR A 99 -5.82 6.25 8.92
N GLU A 100 -7.01 6.57 9.41
CA GLU A 100 -7.20 7.20 10.71
C GLU A 100 -8.07 6.31 11.58
N ASN A 101 -7.61 6.07 12.81
CA ASN A 101 -8.42 5.49 13.86
C ASN A 101 -8.39 6.40 15.11
N LYS A 102 -9.06 5.98 16.18
CA LYS A 102 -9.19 6.77 17.42
C LYS A 102 -7.85 7.15 18.07
N SER A 103 -6.76 6.44 17.76
CA SER A 103 -5.48 6.55 18.47
C SER A 103 -4.32 7.00 17.57
N TYR A 104 -4.42 6.83 16.25
CA TYR A 104 -3.35 7.21 15.33
C TYR A 104 -3.83 7.41 13.88
N THR A 105 -2.99 8.11 13.12
CA THR A 105 -3.07 8.21 11.66
C THR A 105 -1.84 7.53 11.05
N LYS A 106 -2.04 6.63 10.08
CA LYS A 106 -0.97 6.07 9.23
C LYS A 106 -1.07 6.66 7.83
N TYR A 107 0.06 7.05 7.26
CA TYR A 107 0.16 7.63 5.92
C TYR A 107 0.89 6.66 5.01
N PHE A 108 0.49 6.62 3.75
CA PHE A 108 1.07 5.72 2.76
C PHE A 108 1.30 6.45 1.44
N TRP A 109 2.38 6.06 0.79
CA TRP A 109 2.82 6.58 -0.48
C TRP A 109 3.09 5.44 -1.45
N VAL A 110 3.21 5.81 -2.71
CA VAL A 110 3.73 4.90 -3.73
C VAL A 110 5.22 5.17 -3.84
N ALA A 111 6.03 4.12 -3.91
CA ALA A 111 7.49 4.23 -3.84
C ALA A 111 8.06 5.17 -4.92
N GLU A 112 7.44 5.17 -6.09
CA GLU A 112 7.80 5.95 -7.28
C GLU A 112 7.65 7.46 -7.08
N GLN A 113 6.99 7.91 -5.99
CA GLN A 113 6.92 9.34 -5.64
C GLN A 113 8.24 9.91 -5.12
N PHE A 114 9.22 9.05 -4.82
CA PHE A 114 10.50 9.42 -4.20
C PHE A 114 11.72 9.11 -5.07
N GLU A 115 11.48 8.84 -6.36
CA GLU A 115 12.51 8.65 -7.39
C GLU A 115 12.87 9.96 -8.12
#